data_AF-A0A562BYG4-F1
#
_entry.id   AF-A0A562BYG4-F1
#
_cell.length_a   1.000
_cell.length_b   1.000
_cell.length_c   1.000
_cell.angle_alpha   90.00
_cell.angle_beta   90.00
_cell.angle_gamma   90.00
#
_symmetry.space_group_name_H-M   'P 1'
#
loop_
_entity.id
_entity.type
_entity.pdbx_description
1 polymer ?
#
loop_
_entity_poly.entity_id
_entity_poly.type
_entity_poly.pdbx_seq_one_letter_code
_entity_poly.pdbx_strand_id
1 'polypeptide(L)'
;MARETLPEALRLMFGDEGGYSNHPDDPGGPTKYGITARTLGSSRKLGRAATAAEVKALTVEEAETIYRKSYWSQSGGDLLPRGLDYAAFDFGVNSGPATAVKKLQEVIGVTQDGIVGVQTVAAVERYPGGIEKLIPAYCDERMAYLRGLRTWSKFGRGWTIRVTGKDPKGEYASRPGVVGNALRMAASAAPLNPASEPKFVTEGGKAPPADKSITDIIKNPEAWGPLGGLLSAMGSLFAGTGPVQWALAAGIIVGVGIGVYAFIQRQRREA
;
A
#
# COMPACT_ATOMS: atom_id res chain seq x y z
N MET A 1 5.26 14.74 11.61
CA MET A 1 4.00 14.55 10.84
C MET A 1 4.31 13.60 9.70
N ALA A 2 3.51 12.54 9.52
CA ALA A 2 3.66 11.67 8.34
C ALA A 2 3.55 12.52 7.07
N ARG A 3 4.42 12.29 6.09
CA ARG A 3 4.42 13.05 4.83
C ARG A 3 3.11 12.74 4.08
N GLU A 4 2.29 13.75 3.83
CA GLU A 4 1.01 13.58 3.12
C GLU A 4 1.17 13.98 1.64
N THR A 5 1.26 12.98 0.76
CA THR A 5 1.42 13.14 -0.71
C THR A 5 0.14 12.79 -1.49
N LEU A 6 -0.90 12.29 -0.81
CA LEU A 6 -2.17 11.89 -1.41
C LEU A 6 -2.85 13.01 -2.22
N PRO A 7 -2.94 14.28 -1.74
CA PRO A 7 -3.55 15.35 -2.53
C PRO A 7 -2.83 15.60 -3.86
N GLU A 8 -1.49 15.58 -3.85
CA GLU A 8 -0.69 15.70 -5.08
C GLU A 8 -0.88 14.49 -5.99
N ALA A 9 -0.89 13.27 -5.44
CA ALA A 9 -1.11 12.04 -6.17
C ALA A 9 -2.48 12.02 -6.88
N LEU A 10 -3.54 12.47 -6.20
CA LEU A 10 -4.88 12.58 -6.78
C LEU A 10 -4.94 13.61 -7.91
N ARG A 11 -4.31 14.77 -7.72
CA ARG A 11 -4.21 15.80 -8.76
C ARG A 11 -3.49 15.29 -10.00
N LEU A 12 -2.39 14.53 -9.84
CA LEU A 12 -1.68 13.91 -10.96
C LEU A 12 -2.51 12.83 -11.65
N MET A 13 -3.35 12.10 -10.90
CA MET A 13 -4.14 10.99 -11.41
C MET A 13 -5.42 11.43 -12.14
N PHE A 14 -6.10 12.47 -11.65
CA PHE A 14 -7.40 12.93 -12.16
C PHE A 14 -7.39 14.33 -12.79
N GLY A 15 -6.28 15.06 -12.68
CA GLY A 15 -6.23 16.48 -13.03
C GLY A 15 -6.94 17.36 -11.99
N ASP A 16 -6.86 18.68 -12.19
CA ASP A 16 -7.40 19.66 -11.25
C ASP A 16 -8.94 19.66 -11.17
N GLU A 17 -9.62 19.14 -12.20
CA GLU A 17 -11.09 19.18 -12.28
C GLU A 17 -11.78 17.85 -11.94
N GLY A 18 -11.07 16.70 -12.06
CA GLY A 18 -11.61 15.36 -11.78
C GLY A 18 -13.04 15.12 -12.27
N GLY A 19 -13.34 15.63 -13.46
CA GLY A 19 -14.69 16.02 -13.89
C GLY A 19 -15.80 14.99 -13.68
N TYR A 20 -17.02 15.51 -13.53
CA TYR A 20 -18.23 14.69 -13.49
C TYR A 20 -18.57 14.18 -14.90
N SER A 21 -18.76 12.86 -15.02
CA SER A 21 -19.31 12.22 -16.21
C SER A 21 -20.57 11.44 -15.87
N ASN A 22 -21.54 11.45 -16.77
CA ASN A 22 -22.75 10.63 -16.67
C ASN A 22 -23.27 10.38 -18.08
N HIS A 23 -22.79 9.32 -18.72
CA HIS A 23 -23.22 8.93 -20.05
C HIS A 23 -24.33 7.87 -19.95
N PRO A 24 -25.44 7.98 -20.70
CA PRO A 24 -26.56 7.02 -20.63
C PRO A 24 -26.16 5.57 -20.88
N ASP A 25 -25.17 5.36 -21.75
CA ASP A 25 -24.65 4.03 -22.11
C ASP A 25 -23.47 3.55 -21.24
N ASP A 26 -23.06 4.30 -20.21
CA ASP A 26 -21.96 3.89 -19.33
C ASP A 26 -22.45 2.94 -18.23
N PRO A 27 -22.03 1.66 -18.23
CA PRO A 27 -22.41 0.70 -17.20
C PRO A 27 -21.89 1.10 -15.79
N GLY A 28 -20.89 1.98 -15.70
CA GLY A 28 -20.38 2.55 -14.46
C GLY A 28 -21.30 3.62 -13.84
N GLY A 29 -22.19 4.21 -14.64
CA GLY A 29 -23.10 5.28 -14.23
C GLY A 29 -22.37 6.60 -13.87
N PRO A 30 -23.04 7.51 -13.15
CA PRO A 30 -22.47 8.78 -12.75
C PRO A 30 -21.13 8.59 -12.02
N THR A 31 -20.10 9.32 -12.45
CA THR A 31 -18.73 9.25 -11.91
C THR A 31 -18.15 10.65 -11.72
N LYS A 32 -17.48 10.90 -10.59
CA LYS A 32 -16.70 12.12 -10.33
C LYS A 32 -15.43 11.75 -9.57
N TYR A 33 -14.29 12.35 -9.89
CA TYR A 33 -12.98 11.99 -9.35
C TYR A 33 -12.65 10.50 -9.50
N GLY A 34 -13.14 9.84 -10.55
CA GLY A 34 -13.01 8.38 -10.72
C GLY A 34 -13.83 7.52 -9.76
N ILE A 35 -14.67 8.12 -8.91
CA ILE A 35 -15.55 7.44 -7.97
C ILE A 35 -16.94 7.28 -8.61
N THR A 36 -17.33 6.04 -8.84
CA THR A 36 -18.65 5.69 -9.39
C THR A 36 -19.75 5.85 -8.34
N ALA A 37 -21.00 5.97 -8.81
CA ALA A 37 -22.20 5.91 -7.97
C ALA A 37 -22.21 4.72 -7.00
N ARG A 38 -21.75 3.54 -7.44
CA ARG A 38 -21.68 2.34 -6.60
C ARG A 38 -20.64 2.50 -5.49
N THR A 39 -19.44 2.97 -5.82
CA THR A 39 -18.37 3.20 -4.85
C THR A 39 -18.77 4.23 -3.81
N LEU A 40 -19.39 5.34 -4.25
CA LEU A 40 -19.88 6.38 -3.35
C LEU A 40 -20.99 5.87 -2.42
N GLY A 41 -21.96 5.13 -2.97
CA GLY A 41 -23.05 4.53 -2.20
C GLY A 41 -22.56 3.55 -1.12
N SER A 42 -21.58 2.71 -1.47
CA SER A 42 -20.92 1.80 -0.52
C SER A 42 -20.13 2.56 0.56
N SER A 43 -19.38 3.60 0.20
CA SER A 43 -18.62 4.42 1.15
C SER A 43 -19.54 5.09 2.17
N ARG A 44 -20.64 5.68 1.70
CA ARG A 44 -21.68 6.32 2.53
C ARG A 44 -22.61 5.34 3.22
N LYS A 45 -22.45 4.02 3.00
CA LYS A 45 -23.30 2.96 3.57
C LYS A 45 -24.80 3.13 3.28
N LEU A 46 -25.15 3.58 2.07
CA LEU A 46 -26.54 3.89 1.71
C LEU A 46 -27.41 2.65 1.49
N GLY A 47 -26.83 1.45 1.39
CA GLY A 47 -27.53 0.23 0.97
C GLY A 47 -27.96 0.22 -0.50
N ARG A 48 -27.63 1.28 -1.26
CA ARG A 48 -27.88 1.47 -2.69
C ARG A 48 -26.71 2.20 -3.35
N ALA A 49 -26.68 2.25 -4.68
CA ALA A 49 -25.81 3.18 -5.38
C ALA A 49 -26.23 4.63 -5.08
N ALA A 50 -25.26 5.55 -5.08
CA ALA A 50 -25.52 6.97 -4.99
C ALA A 50 -26.24 7.48 -6.24
N THR A 51 -27.08 8.50 -6.09
CA THR A 51 -27.77 9.17 -7.20
C THR A 51 -26.79 10.03 -8.00
N ALA A 52 -27.18 10.41 -9.22
CA ALA A 52 -26.40 11.33 -10.05
C ALA A 52 -26.13 12.68 -9.35
N ALA A 53 -27.10 13.20 -8.59
CA ALA A 53 -26.94 14.42 -7.81
C ALA A 53 -25.95 14.24 -6.66
N GLU A 54 -26.02 13.12 -5.95
CA GLU A 54 -25.07 12.78 -4.87
C GLU A 54 -23.63 12.66 -5.41
N VAL A 55 -23.44 12.06 -6.59
CA VAL A 55 -22.11 11.97 -7.23
C VAL A 55 -21.63 13.34 -7.73
N LYS A 56 -22.51 14.14 -8.32
CA LYS A 56 -22.14 15.50 -8.78
C LYS A 56 -21.71 16.40 -7.61
N ALA A 57 -22.35 16.23 -6.45
CA ALA A 57 -22.06 16.94 -5.21
C ALA A 57 -20.86 16.38 -4.42
N LEU A 58 -20.25 15.26 -4.85
CA LEU A 58 -19.04 14.71 -4.22
C LEU A 58 -17.94 15.78 -4.16
N THR A 59 -17.40 16.05 -2.98
CA THR A 59 -16.30 17.01 -2.81
C THR A 59 -14.94 16.32 -2.97
N VAL A 60 -13.89 17.12 -3.17
CA VAL A 60 -12.54 16.58 -3.28
C VAL A 60 -12.07 15.95 -1.96
N GLU A 61 -12.47 16.51 -0.81
CA GLU A 61 -12.12 16.02 0.53
C GLU A 61 -12.78 14.66 0.83
N GLU A 62 -14.02 14.48 0.39
CA GLU A 62 -14.70 13.18 0.50
C GLU A 62 -14.07 12.17 -0.45
N ALA A 63 -13.72 12.58 -1.68
CA ALA A 63 -12.99 11.72 -2.61
C ALA A 63 -11.63 11.29 -2.03
N GLU A 64 -10.88 12.22 -1.44
CA GLU A 64 -9.63 11.96 -0.73
C GLU A 64 -9.81 10.92 0.38
N THR A 65 -10.86 11.06 1.20
CA THR A 65 -11.17 10.11 2.27
C THR A 65 -11.44 8.71 1.72
N ILE A 66 -12.20 8.62 0.62
CA ILE A 66 -12.50 7.35 -0.06
C ILE A 66 -11.22 6.71 -0.59
N TYR A 67 -10.37 7.48 -1.28
CA TYR A 67 -9.10 7.01 -1.81
C TYR A 67 -8.13 6.59 -0.73
N ARG A 68 -8.06 7.35 0.38
CA ARG A 68 -7.21 7.04 1.53
C ARG A 68 -7.50 5.63 2.05
N LYS A 69 -8.76 5.38 2.35
CA LYS A 69 -9.24 4.11 2.93
C LYS A 69 -9.13 2.94 1.97
N SER A 70 -9.47 3.16 0.69
CA SER A 70 -9.69 2.05 -0.24
C SER A 70 -8.46 1.70 -1.08
N TYR A 71 -7.54 2.65 -1.26
CA TYR A 71 -6.44 2.50 -2.22
C TYR A 71 -5.11 2.98 -1.67
N TRP A 72 -5.03 4.17 -1.08
CA TRP A 72 -3.77 4.78 -0.65
C TRP A 72 -3.05 3.92 0.38
N SER A 73 -3.63 3.72 1.57
CA SER A 73 -2.98 2.99 2.65
C SER A 73 -2.72 1.53 2.26
N GLN A 74 -3.66 0.91 1.54
CA GLN A 74 -3.52 -0.48 1.08
C GLN A 74 -2.45 -0.65 0.00
N SER A 75 -2.13 0.40 -0.77
CA SER A 75 -1.03 0.38 -1.75
C SER A 75 0.30 0.81 -1.11
N GLY A 76 0.34 1.03 0.20
CA GLY A 76 1.53 1.47 0.93
C GLY A 76 1.76 2.98 0.91
N GLY A 77 0.78 3.80 0.53
CA GLY A 77 0.97 5.24 0.39
C GLY A 77 1.40 5.96 1.67
N ASP A 78 1.12 5.41 2.84
CA ASP A 78 1.56 5.97 4.13
C ASP A 78 2.98 5.51 4.56
N LEU A 79 3.55 4.51 3.86
CA LEU A 79 4.79 3.83 4.24
C LEU A 79 5.89 3.91 3.17
N LEU A 80 5.52 4.01 1.90
CA LEU A 80 6.46 4.06 0.78
C LEU A 80 7.03 5.48 0.63
N PRO A 81 8.28 5.60 0.14
CA PRO A 81 8.89 6.90 -0.12
C PRO A 81 8.15 7.67 -1.22
N ARG A 82 8.24 9.00 -1.14
CA ARG A 82 7.63 9.94 -2.09
C ARG A 82 8.01 9.59 -3.54
N GLY A 83 7.02 9.59 -4.41
CA GLY A 83 7.13 9.16 -5.81
C GLY A 83 6.75 7.70 -5.99
N LEU A 84 7.27 6.78 -5.16
CA LEU A 84 6.88 5.38 -5.21
C LEU A 84 5.49 5.15 -4.60
N ASP A 85 5.15 5.90 -3.55
CA ASP A 85 3.79 6.00 -3.00
C ASP A 85 2.74 6.32 -4.08
N TYR A 86 3.01 7.33 -4.92
CA TYR A 86 2.17 7.74 -6.04
C TYR A 86 2.11 6.65 -7.12
N ALA A 87 3.25 6.07 -7.51
CA ALA A 87 3.28 5.02 -8.53
C ALA A 87 2.49 3.77 -8.09
N ALA A 88 2.65 3.37 -6.83
CA ALA A 88 1.93 2.23 -6.23
C ALA A 88 0.44 2.51 -6.08
N PHE A 89 0.07 3.72 -5.63
CA PHE A 89 -1.31 4.16 -5.55
C PHE A 89 -2.01 4.18 -6.92
N ASP A 90 -1.40 4.79 -7.94
CA ASP A 90 -1.96 4.82 -9.29
C ASP A 90 -2.15 3.40 -9.83
N PHE A 91 -1.17 2.51 -9.62
CA PHE A 91 -1.31 1.12 -10.01
C PHE A 91 -2.44 0.43 -9.22
N GLY A 92 -2.53 0.68 -7.92
CA GLY A 92 -3.55 0.14 -7.03
C GLY A 92 -4.97 0.54 -7.43
N VAL A 93 -5.18 1.79 -7.86
CA VAL A 93 -6.48 2.26 -8.36
C VAL A 93 -6.88 1.53 -9.66
N ASN A 94 -5.92 1.27 -10.54
CA ASN A 94 -6.19 0.67 -11.86
C ASN A 94 -6.24 -0.87 -11.85
N SER A 95 -5.57 -1.52 -10.90
CA SER A 95 -5.37 -2.99 -10.93
C SER A 95 -5.51 -3.67 -9.57
N GLY A 96 -5.91 -2.93 -8.55
CA GLY A 96 -6.09 -3.40 -7.18
C GLY A 96 -4.84 -3.17 -6.32
N PRO A 97 -4.99 -2.68 -5.07
CA PRO A 97 -3.85 -2.43 -4.17
C PRO A 97 -2.95 -3.64 -3.95
N ALA A 98 -3.54 -4.82 -3.69
CA ALA A 98 -2.78 -6.04 -3.47
C ALA A 98 -1.92 -6.43 -4.68
N THR A 99 -2.45 -6.26 -5.91
CA THR A 99 -1.68 -6.50 -7.14
C THR A 99 -0.49 -5.54 -7.24
N ALA A 100 -0.73 -4.25 -7.01
CA ALA A 100 0.31 -3.23 -7.07
C ALA A 100 1.44 -3.53 -6.07
N VAL A 101 1.10 -3.92 -4.84
CA VAL A 101 2.08 -4.27 -3.81
C VAL A 101 2.82 -5.55 -4.14
N LYS A 102 2.15 -6.61 -4.62
CA LYS A 102 2.81 -7.86 -5.02
C LYS A 102 3.84 -7.63 -6.12
N LYS A 103 3.52 -6.79 -7.10
CA LYS A 103 4.44 -6.42 -8.17
C LYS A 103 5.62 -5.58 -7.69
N LEU A 104 5.44 -4.76 -6.65
CA LEU A 104 6.57 -4.09 -6.01
C LEU A 104 7.47 -5.09 -5.28
N GLN A 105 6.85 -6.01 -4.51
CA GLN A 105 7.55 -7.05 -3.76
C GLN A 105 8.35 -7.99 -4.67
N GLU A 106 7.82 -8.29 -5.86
CA GLU A 106 8.53 -9.02 -6.91
C GLU A 106 9.81 -8.29 -7.34
N VAL A 107 9.73 -6.99 -7.65
CA VAL A 107 10.87 -6.18 -8.10
C VAL A 107 11.96 -6.06 -7.02
N ILE A 108 11.58 -5.92 -5.76
CA ILE A 108 12.53 -5.79 -4.64
C ILE A 108 12.97 -7.14 -4.04
N GLY A 109 12.49 -8.26 -4.60
CA GLY A 109 12.94 -9.61 -4.22
C GLY A 109 12.50 -10.09 -2.84
N VAL A 110 11.30 -9.71 -2.39
CA VAL A 110 10.71 -10.19 -1.13
C VAL A 110 9.44 -11.02 -1.36
N THR A 111 8.90 -11.63 -0.30
CA THR A 111 7.65 -12.38 -0.38
C THR A 111 6.52 -11.52 -0.91
N GLN A 112 5.79 -12.03 -1.92
CA GLN A 112 4.69 -11.34 -2.58
C GLN A 112 3.36 -11.55 -1.84
N ASP A 113 3.29 -11.13 -0.58
CA ASP A 113 2.07 -11.25 0.24
C ASP A 113 1.03 -10.14 -0.04
N GLY A 114 1.42 -9.08 -0.75
CA GLY A 114 0.57 -7.95 -1.09
C GLY A 114 0.37 -6.94 0.04
N ILE A 115 1.19 -6.99 1.09
CA ILE A 115 1.12 -6.11 2.26
C ILE A 115 2.44 -5.34 2.39
N VAL A 116 2.37 -4.01 2.42
CA VAL A 116 3.56 -3.18 2.69
C VAL A 116 3.86 -3.20 4.18
N GLY A 117 4.74 -4.13 4.57
CA GLY A 117 5.25 -4.26 5.93
C GLY A 117 6.73 -3.84 6.06
N VAL A 118 7.29 -4.04 7.25
CA VAL A 118 8.69 -3.69 7.57
C VAL A 118 9.71 -4.29 6.60
N GLN A 119 9.47 -5.52 6.11
CA GLN A 119 10.36 -6.17 5.15
C GLN A 119 10.33 -5.48 3.79
N THR A 120 9.14 -5.10 3.31
CA THR A 120 8.97 -4.36 2.06
C THR A 120 9.66 -3.00 2.15
N VAL A 121 9.45 -2.24 3.24
CA VAL A 121 10.07 -0.93 3.43
C VAL A 121 11.60 -1.04 3.47
N ALA A 122 12.14 -1.99 4.24
CA ALA A 122 13.59 -2.19 4.32
C ALA A 122 14.21 -2.61 2.98
N ALA A 123 13.51 -3.41 2.17
CA ALA A 123 13.98 -3.80 0.84
C ALA A 123 13.90 -2.64 -0.16
N VAL A 124 12.88 -1.79 -0.07
CA VAL A 124 12.78 -0.53 -0.85
C VAL A 124 13.97 0.39 -0.54
N GLU A 125 14.31 0.58 0.74
CA GLU A 125 15.44 1.42 1.17
C GLU A 125 16.81 0.90 0.68
N ARG A 126 16.97 -0.42 0.62
CA ARG A 126 18.21 -1.08 0.18
C ARG A 126 18.29 -1.34 -1.31
N TYR A 127 17.28 -0.94 -2.08
CA TYR A 127 17.23 -1.24 -3.50
C TYR A 127 18.46 -0.64 -4.23
N PRO A 128 19.21 -1.44 -5.01
CA PRO A 128 20.40 -0.95 -5.70
C PRO A 128 20.10 0.22 -6.64
N GLY A 129 20.83 1.32 -6.47
CA GLY A 129 20.59 2.57 -7.22
C GLY A 129 19.45 3.43 -6.68
N GLY A 130 18.86 3.05 -5.53
CA GLY A 130 17.88 3.84 -4.81
C GLY A 130 16.57 4.04 -5.56
N ILE A 131 15.82 5.04 -5.11
CA ILE A 131 14.45 5.29 -5.57
C ILE A 131 14.38 5.65 -7.07
N GLU A 132 15.42 6.31 -7.58
CA GLU A 132 15.53 6.71 -8.98
C GLU A 132 15.61 5.51 -9.94
N LYS A 133 16.14 4.37 -9.48
CA LYS A 133 16.17 3.11 -10.25
C LYS A 133 14.97 2.22 -9.93
N LEU A 134 14.48 2.25 -8.70
CA LEU A 134 13.32 1.46 -8.28
C LEU A 134 12.03 1.89 -8.99
N ILE A 135 11.74 3.20 -9.09
CA ILE A 135 10.51 3.69 -9.72
C ILE A 135 10.39 3.22 -11.18
N PRO A 136 11.41 3.38 -12.05
CA PRO A 136 11.38 2.83 -13.40
C PRO A 136 11.19 1.32 -13.42
N ALA A 137 11.96 0.57 -12.63
CA ALA A 137 11.87 -0.89 -12.58
C ALA A 137 10.46 -1.38 -12.19
N TYR A 138 9.85 -0.72 -11.20
CA TYR A 138 8.49 -1.00 -10.78
C TYR A 138 7.45 -0.66 -11.85
N CYS A 139 7.62 0.45 -12.57
CA CYS A 139 6.74 0.80 -13.67
C CYS A 139 6.91 -0.13 -14.88
N ASP A 140 8.11 -0.65 -15.12
CA ASP A 140 8.38 -1.65 -16.15
C ASP A 140 7.69 -2.98 -15.80
N GLU A 141 7.76 -3.42 -14.54
CA GLU A 141 7.02 -4.59 -14.06
C GLU A 141 5.51 -4.39 -14.18
N ARG A 142 5.00 -3.19 -13.84
CA ARG A 142 3.60 -2.83 -14.12
C ARG A 142 3.26 -2.98 -15.59
N MET A 143 4.12 -2.50 -16.50
CA MET A 143 3.88 -2.66 -17.94
C MET A 143 3.92 -4.12 -18.38
N ALA A 144 4.80 -4.95 -17.80
CA ALA A 144 4.81 -6.40 -18.05
C ALA A 144 3.49 -7.04 -17.62
N TYR A 145 3.00 -6.74 -16.41
CA TYR A 145 1.70 -7.17 -15.92
C TYR A 145 0.56 -6.77 -16.86
N LEU A 146 0.51 -5.48 -17.26
CA LEU A 146 -0.57 -4.96 -18.11
C LEU A 146 -0.58 -5.62 -19.50
N ARG A 147 0.60 -5.90 -20.08
CA ARG A 147 0.73 -6.64 -21.35
C ARG A 147 0.19 -8.05 -21.29
N GLY A 148 0.19 -8.67 -20.11
CA GLY A 148 -0.38 -10.01 -19.88
C GLY A 148 -1.90 -10.04 -19.77
N LEU A 149 -2.58 -8.89 -19.69
CA LEU A 149 -4.04 -8.85 -19.53
C LEU A 149 -4.76 -9.20 -20.84
N ARG A 150 -5.84 -9.98 -20.75
CA ARG A 150 -6.69 -10.34 -21.89
C ARG A 150 -7.24 -9.13 -22.66
N THR A 151 -7.39 -7.99 -21.98
CA THR A 151 -7.93 -6.76 -22.56
C THR A 151 -6.84 -5.83 -23.12
N TRP A 152 -5.57 -6.26 -23.16
CA TRP A 152 -4.43 -5.49 -23.66
C TRP A 152 -4.65 -4.99 -25.10
N SER A 153 -5.20 -5.83 -25.98
CA SER A 153 -5.47 -5.47 -27.38
C SER A 153 -6.39 -4.24 -27.51
N LYS A 154 -7.30 -4.03 -26.56
CA LYS A 154 -8.26 -2.92 -26.53
C LYS A 154 -7.74 -1.69 -25.80
N PHE A 155 -7.09 -1.87 -24.64
CA PHE A 155 -6.75 -0.75 -23.74
C PHE A 155 -5.24 -0.48 -23.58
N GLY A 156 -4.38 -1.36 -24.12
CA GLY A 156 -2.93 -1.33 -23.91
C GLY A 156 -2.26 -0.02 -24.33
N ARG A 157 -2.77 0.65 -25.37
CA ARG A 157 -2.29 1.98 -25.78
C ARG A 157 -2.51 3.02 -24.67
N GLY A 158 -3.73 3.10 -24.13
CA GLY A 158 -4.07 4.06 -23.08
C GLY A 158 -3.26 3.81 -21.81
N TRP A 159 -3.08 2.54 -21.44
CA TRP A 159 -2.23 2.15 -20.33
C TRP A 159 -0.76 2.51 -20.55
N THR A 160 -0.23 2.29 -21.76
CA THR A 160 1.15 2.69 -22.12
C THR A 160 1.35 4.18 -21.97
N ILE A 161 0.42 4.99 -22.49
CA ILE A 161 0.47 6.45 -22.36
C ILE A 161 0.40 6.88 -20.90
N ARG A 162 -0.46 6.26 -20.09
CA ARG A 162 -0.56 6.58 -18.66
C ARG A 162 0.75 6.31 -17.92
N VAL A 163 1.29 5.11 -18.05
CA VAL A 163 2.47 4.69 -17.28
C VAL A 163 3.73 5.39 -17.77
N THR A 164 3.97 5.35 -19.08
CA THR A 164 5.24 5.80 -19.67
C THR A 164 5.21 7.25 -20.14
N GLY A 165 4.02 7.82 -20.33
CA GLY A 165 3.86 9.13 -20.95
C GLY A 165 4.07 9.15 -22.47
N LYS A 166 4.41 8.01 -23.08
CA LYS A 166 4.71 7.88 -24.50
C LYS A 166 3.52 7.24 -25.22
N ASP A 167 3.14 7.82 -26.35
CA ASP A 167 2.16 7.23 -27.26
C ASP A 167 2.87 6.37 -28.31
N PRO A 168 2.62 5.04 -28.35
CA PRO A 168 3.21 4.17 -29.37
C PRO A 168 2.91 4.57 -30.81
N LYS A 169 1.81 5.31 -31.04
CA LYS A 169 1.44 5.82 -32.37
C LYS A 169 1.98 7.22 -32.68
N GLY A 170 2.52 7.92 -31.70
CA GLY A 170 3.00 9.29 -31.86
C GLY A 170 1.91 10.34 -32.15
N GLU A 171 0.63 10.01 -31.95
CA GLU A 171 -0.48 10.95 -32.19
C GLU A 171 -0.61 11.97 -31.04
N TYR A 172 -0.15 11.61 -29.84
CA TYR A 172 -0.08 12.51 -28.69
C TYR A 172 1.35 12.87 -28.33
N ALA A 173 1.55 14.14 -27.95
CA ALA A 173 2.82 14.62 -27.42
C ALA A 173 3.25 13.85 -26.17
N SER A 174 4.56 13.62 -26.07
CA SER A 174 5.17 12.99 -24.90
C SER A 174 4.90 13.82 -23.65
N ARG A 175 4.53 13.13 -22.57
CA ARG A 175 4.31 13.71 -21.25
C ARG A 175 5.10 12.89 -20.21
N PRO A 176 5.19 13.33 -18.95
CA PRO A 176 5.96 12.59 -17.95
C PRO A 176 5.40 11.18 -17.67
N GLY A 177 4.08 10.99 -17.76
CA GLY A 177 3.42 9.75 -17.33
C GLY A 177 3.59 9.49 -15.83
N VAL A 178 3.24 8.28 -15.38
CA VAL A 178 3.48 7.85 -13.99
C VAL A 178 4.97 7.85 -13.68
N VAL A 179 5.81 7.31 -14.57
CA VAL A 179 7.28 7.24 -14.37
C VAL A 179 7.88 8.62 -14.11
N GLY A 180 7.64 9.57 -15.02
CA GLY A 180 8.24 10.90 -14.92
C GLY A 180 7.66 11.72 -13.76
N ASN A 181 6.36 11.59 -13.48
CA ASN A 181 5.75 12.28 -12.34
C ASN A 181 6.27 11.72 -11.00
N ALA A 182 6.37 10.39 -10.88
CA ALA A 182 6.91 9.72 -9.69
C ALA A 182 8.37 10.14 -9.44
N LEU A 183 9.20 10.18 -10.47
CA LEU A 183 10.59 10.64 -10.36
C LEU A 183 10.67 12.12 -9.95
N ARG A 184 9.82 13.00 -10.51
CA ARG A 184 9.75 14.41 -10.09
C ARG A 184 9.34 14.57 -8.64
N MET A 185 8.35 13.80 -8.18
CA MET A 185 7.93 13.78 -6.78
C MET A 185 9.07 13.30 -5.88
N ALA A 186 9.78 12.23 -6.26
CA ALA A 186 10.92 11.72 -5.52
C ALA A 186 12.06 12.75 -5.43
N ALA A 187 12.39 13.44 -6.52
CA ALA A 187 13.42 14.48 -6.56
C ALA A 187 13.03 15.75 -5.79
N SER A 188 11.72 16.05 -5.68
CA SER A 188 11.22 17.19 -4.90
C SER A 188 11.13 16.90 -3.40
N ALA A 189 11.44 15.67 -2.97
CA ALA A 189 11.73 15.42 -1.57
C ALA A 189 13.05 16.13 -1.24
N ALA A 190 12.98 17.20 -0.44
CA ALA A 190 14.19 17.74 0.20
C ALA A 190 15.00 16.55 0.76
N PRO A 191 16.34 16.54 0.58
CA PRO A 191 17.17 15.42 1.01
C PRO A 191 16.80 15.07 2.45
N LEU A 192 16.67 13.76 2.71
CA LEU A 192 16.52 13.26 4.06
C LEU A 192 17.66 13.86 4.87
N ASN A 193 17.35 14.88 5.68
CA ASN A 193 18.28 15.39 6.64
C ASN A 193 18.64 14.18 7.52
N PRO A 194 19.90 13.74 7.63
CA PRO A 194 20.25 12.59 8.47
C PRO A 194 20.05 12.86 9.97
N ALA A 195 19.41 13.96 10.34
CA ALA A 195 19.07 14.33 11.70
C ALA A 195 17.55 14.37 11.91
N SER A 196 16.92 13.20 11.90
CA SER A 196 15.76 12.94 12.75
C SER A 196 15.64 11.44 12.95
N GLU A 197 16.54 10.91 13.76
CA GLU A 197 16.23 9.69 14.51
C GLU A 197 14.85 9.88 15.17
N PRO A 198 13.94 8.90 15.10
CA PRO A 198 12.73 8.95 15.88
C PRO A 198 13.12 9.07 17.35
N LYS A 199 12.85 10.24 17.94
CA LYS A 199 12.92 10.41 19.40
C LYS A 199 11.85 9.51 20.01
N PHE A 200 12.24 8.31 20.40
CA PHE A 200 11.50 7.58 21.42
C PHE A 200 11.55 8.42 22.69
N VAL A 201 10.39 8.76 23.23
CA VAL A 201 10.28 9.35 24.56
C VAL A 201 10.78 8.27 25.52
N THR A 202 12.05 8.39 25.92
CA THR A 202 12.62 7.62 27.01
C THR A 202 12.32 8.39 28.28
N GLU A 203 11.19 8.08 28.91
CA GLU A 203 11.12 8.26 30.35
C GLU A 203 12.01 7.20 30.99
N GLY A 204 13.20 7.63 31.42
CA GLY A 204 13.99 7.06 32.50
C GLY A 204 14.52 5.63 32.33
N GLY A 205 15.80 5.49 32.02
CA GLY A 205 16.52 4.23 32.29
C GLY A 205 17.89 4.12 31.60
N LYS A 206 18.92 3.88 32.41
CA LYS A 206 20.36 3.73 32.10
C LYS A 206 20.74 3.00 30.80
N ALA A 207 21.93 3.36 30.31
CA ALA A 207 22.64 2.89 29.11
C ALA A 207 22.48 1.40 28.73
N PRO A 208 22.45 1.04 27.43
CA PRO A 208 22.28 -0.33 27.00
C PRO A 208 23.54 -1.17 27.26
N PRO A 209 23.43 -2.39 27.83
CA PRO A 209 24.52 -3.35 27.80
C PRO A 209 24.57 -4.05 26.42
N ALA A 210 25.79 -4.41 26.04
CA ALA A 210 26.16 -5.02 24.77
C ALA A 210 25.40 -6.31 24.41
N ASP A 211 25.37 -6.57 23.10
CA ASP A 211 24.81 -7.72 22.39
C ASP A 211 24.72 -9.02 23.22
N LYS A 212 23.50 -9.53 23.38
CA LYS A 212 23.28 -10.92 23.80
C LYS A 212 22.34 -11.63 22.83
N SER A 213 22.82 -12.79 22.39
CA SER A 213 22.18 -13.70 21.45
C SER A 213 20.81 -14.17 21.93
N ILE A 214 19.90 -14.45 20.98
CA ILE A 214 18.52 -14.96 21.16
C ILE A 214 18.48 -16.21 22.07
N THR A 215 19.59 -16.96 22.17
CA THR A 215 19.73 -18.13 23.03
C THR A 215 19.73 -17.82 24.53
N ASP A 216 20.11 -16.60 24.94
CA ASP A 216 20.16 -16.20 26.36
C ASP A 216 18.79 -15.78 26.91
N ILE A 217 17.84 -15.43 26.03
CA ILE A 217 16.49 -14.99 26.40
C ILE A 217 15.62 -16.18 26.85
N ILE A 218 15.90 -17.38 26.37
CA ILE A 218 15.08 -18.58 26.63
C ILE A 218 15.35 -19.18 28.03
N LYS A 219 16.50 -18.90 28.64
CA LYS A 219 16.94 -19.56 29.89
C LYS A 219 16.69 -18.76 31.17
N ASN A 220 16.27 -17.50 31.07
CA ASN A 220 16.07 -16.61 32.23
C ASN A 220 14.58 -16.26 32.40
N PRO A 221 13.93 -16.67 33.51
CA PRO A 221 12.51 -16.36 33.75
C PRO A 221 12.21 -14.87 33.92
N GLU A 222 13.19 -14.07 34.32
CA GLU A 222 13.05 -12.61 34.49
C GLU A 222 13.05 -11.85 33.15
N ALA A 223 13.47 -12.48 32.05
CA ALA A 223 13.43 -11.90 30.71
C ALA A 223 12.04 -11.97 30.05
N TRP A 224 11.02 -12.48 30.75
CA TRP A 224 9.65 -12.64 30.25
C TRP A 224 8.78 -11.38 30.42
N GLY A 225 9.28 -10.35 31.11
CA GLY A 225 8.61 -9.05 31.27
C GLY A 225 8.06 -8.43 29.96
N PRO A 226 8.76 -8.49 28.81
CA PRO A 226 8.26 -7.94 27.55
C PRO A 226 7.12 -8.74 26.91
N LEU A 227 6.87 -9.99 27.32
CA LEU A 227 5.72 -10.78 26.82
C LEU A 227 4.40 -10.33 27.45
N GLY A 228 4.43 -9.65 28.60
CA GLY A 228 3.23 -9.11 29.25
C GLY A 228 2.53 -8.04 28.41
N GLY A 229 3.28 -7.26 27.64
CA GLY A 229 2.74 -6.26 26.71
C GLY A 229 2.02 -6.89 25.51
N LEU A 230 2.56 -8.00 25.01
CA LEU A 230 1.97 -8.78 23.91
C LEU A 230 0.70 -9.51 24.36
N LEU A 231 0.68 -10.03 25.60
CA LEU A 231 -0.52 -10.61 26.22
C LEU A 231 -1.58 -9.54 26.56
N SER A 232 -1.18 -8.33 26.92
CA SER A 232 -2.10 -7.20 27.15
C SER A 232 -2.72 -6.68 25.85
N ALA A 233 -1.95 -6.65 24.76
CA ALA A 233 -2.44 -6.34 23.41
C ALA A 233 -3.37 -7.44 22.86
N MET A 234 -3.16 -8.70 23.25
CA MET A 234 -4.11 -9.79 22.99
C MET A 234 -5.37 -9.63 23.85
N GLY A 235 -5.26 -9.21 25.11
CA GLY A 235 -6.40 -9.01 26.03
C GLY A 235 -7.43 -7.98 25.54
N SER A 236 -7.00 -6.90 24.86
CA SER A 236 -7.93 -5.92 24.29
C SER A 236 -8.69 -6.44 23.05
N LEU A 237 -8.15 -7.46 22.36
CA LEU A 237 -8.85 -8.20 21.31
C LEU A 237 -9.87 -9.20 21.88
N PHE A 238 -9.93 -9.42 23.20
CA PHE A 238 -10.88 -10.31 23.89
C PHE A 238 -12.02 -9.58 24.63
N ALA A 239 -12.10 -8.24 24.57
CA ALA A 239 -13.10 -7.46 25.31
C ALA A 239 -14.54 -7.50 24.73
N GLY A 240 -14.75 -8.05 23.53
CA GLY A 240 -16.09 -8.35 23.00
C GLY A 240 -16.46 -9.84 23.13
N THR A 241 -17.76 -10.15 23.17
CA THR A 241 -18.27 -11.53 23.24
C THR A 241 -19.00 -11.93 21.95
N GLY A 242 -18.43 -11.57 20.79
CA GLY A 242 -19.06 -11.77 19.48
C GLY A 242 -18.58 -13.02 18.71
N PRO A 243 -19.41 -13.64 17.85
CA PRO A 243 -19.04 -14.82 17.05
C PRO A 243 -17.80 -14.62 16.17
N VAL A 244 -17.60 -13.40 15.65
CA VAL A 244 -16.44 -13.03 14.82
C VAL A 244 -15.13 -13.11 15.61
N GLN A 245 -15.19 -12.86 16.91
CA GLN A 245 -14.02 -12.85 17.80
C GLN A 245 -13.58 -14.27 18.15
N TRP A 246 -14.53 -15.19 18.32
CA TRP A 246 -14.26 -16.63 18.45
C TRP A 246 -13.64 -17.21 17.18
N ALA A 247 -14.08 -16.76 16.00
CA ALA A 247 -13.48 -17.16 14.72
C ALA A 247 -12.03 -16.66 14.57
N LEU A 248 -11.75 -15.42 14.97
CA LEU A 248 -10.39 -14.87 14.99
C LEU A 248 -9.49 -15.58 16.01
N ALA A 249 -10.00 -15.87 17.21
CA ALA A 249 -9.28 -16.61 18.24
C ALA A 249 -8.92 -18.03 17.77
N ALA A 250 -9.87 -18.74 17.17
CA ALA A 250 -9.63 -20.05 16.56
C ALA A 250 -8.58 -19.98 15.43
N GLY A 251 -8.64 -18.94 14.57
CA GLY A 251 -7.66 -18.73 13.51
C GLY A 251 -6.24 -18.51 14.02
N ILE A 252 -6.08 -17.73 15.10
CA ILE A 252 -4.77 -17.48 15.73
C ILE A 252 -4.20 -18.78 16.34
N ILE A 253 -5.02 -19.55 17.06
CA ILE A 253 -4.60 -20.83 17.66
C ILE A 253 -4.14 -21.82 16.59
N VAL A 254 -4.88 -21.92 15.48
CA VAL A 254 -4.52 -22.77 14.34
C VAL A 254 -3.21 -22.29 13.70
N GLY A 255 -3.04 -20.99 13.48
CA GLY A 255 -1.82 -20.41 12.90
C GLY A 255 -0.57 -20.67 13.76
N VAL A 256 -0.68 -20.50 15.08
CA VAL A 256 0.40 -20.81 16.04
C VAL A 256 0.70 -22.31 16.04
N GLY A 257 -0.32 -23.17 16.04
CA GLY A 257 -0.15 -24.62 15.97
C GLY A 257 0.57 -25.08 14.70
N ILE A 258 0.23 -24.50 13.54
CA ILE A 258 0.91 -24.77 12.26
C ILE A 258 2.37 -24.31 12.30
N GLY A 259 2.65 -23.11 12.85
CA GLY A 259 4.00 -22.59 13.00
C GLY A 259 4.88 -23.47 13.88
N VAL A 260 4.36 -23.90 15.05
CA VAL A 260 5.05 -24.81 15.96
C VAL A 260 5.30 -26.18 15.31
N TYR A 261 4.30 -26.73 14.61
CA TYR A 261 4.45 -28.00 13.89
C TYR A 261 5.50 -27.92 12.78
N ALA A 262 5.49 -26.87 11.96
CA ALA A 262 6.47 -26.67 10.90
C ALA A 262 7.90 -26.50 11.46
N PHE A 263 8.04 -25.82 12.59
CA PHE A 263 9.33 -25.66 13.27
C PHE A 263 9.86 -27.01 13.81
N ILE A 264 9.00 -27.81 14.45
CA ILE A 264 9.38 -29.15 14.94
C ILE A 264 9.77 -30.06 13.77
N GLN A 265 9.03 -30.02 12.66
CA GLN A 265 9.34 -30.81 11.46
C GLN A 265 10.66 -30.38 10.81
N ARG A 266 11.00 -29.09 10.85
CA ARG A 266 12.28 -28.58 10.37
C ARG A 266 13.44 -29.07 11.22
N GLN A 267 13.34 -28.97 12.54
CA GLN A 267 14.36 -29.47 13.47
C GLN A 267 14.59 -30.99 13.32
N ARG A 268 13.54 -31.77 13.06
CA ARG A 268 13.64 -33.21 12.78
C ARG A 268 14.28 -33.56 11.43
N ARG A 269 14.35 -32.63 10.48
CA ARG A 269 15.03 -32.81 9.19
C ARG A 269 16.49 -32.38 9.24
N GLU A 270 16.84 -31.54 10.22
CA GLU A 270 18.18 -31.00 10.43
C GLU A 270 18.98 -31.80 11.48
N ALA A 271 18.38 -32.84 12.09
CA ALA A 271 18.98 -33.79 13.03
C ALA A 271 19.05 -35.20 12.44
#